data_AF-A0A239PCA0-F1
#
_entry.id   AF-A0A239PCA0-F1
#
_cell.length_a   1.000
_cell.length_b   1.000
_cell.length_c   1.000
_cell.angle_alpha   90.00
_cell.angle_beta   90.00
_cell.angle_gamma   90.00
#
_symmetry.space_group_name_H-M   'P 1'
#
loop_
_entity.id
_entity.type
_entity.pdbx_description
1 polymer ?
#
loop_
_entity_poly.entity_id
_entity_poly.type
_entity_poly.pdbx_seq_one_letter_code
_entity_poly.pdbx_strand_id
1 'polypeptide(L)'
;MSGLRQRLAVLAVVFTAATAVLVGVPGSGPATAATSRIQCYYFDFDGVRFHNYDYLGKVDNCKAVDWATSVMFYDWADIDFVKSTLDNFGFEDSSWQDMYMSVRTANGGAVWDDDGGKKEIACPAVGLETRHYRIYAPPSTDYMYHPNLGFFVVGSTHWDANECPPIGKHHYGSEEAEQTIANRMANGGYFVSREWADYDNWEPYRVEGDHTWENSGYATYIATPYPG
;
A
#
# COMPACT_ATOMS: atom_id res chain seq x y z
N MET A 1 -86.88 -7.01 25.67
CA MET A 1 -85.79 -7.72 24.97
C MET A 1 -85.34 -6.81 23.82
N SER A 2 -84.42 -5.89 24.10
CA SER A 2 -82.96 -6.02 23.85
C SER A 2 -82.54 -5.70 22.41
N GLY A 3 -81.94 -4.51 22.23
CA GLY A 3 -80.91 -4.19 21.23
C GLY A 3 -81.43 -4.01 19.79
N LEU A 4 -80.75 -3.30 18.89
CA LEU A 4 -79.35 -2.93 18.91
C LEU A 4 -79.10 -1.79 17.89
N ARG A 5 -78.77 -0.62 18.41
CA ARG A 5 -77.76 0.37 17.97
C ARG A 5 -77.41 0.47 16.47
N GLN A 6 -77.71 1.66 15.93
CA GLN A 6 -76.98 2.33 14.84
C GLN A 6 -75.46 2.17 14.98
N ARG A 7 -74.78 1.85 13.88
CA ARG A 7 -73.33 2.04 13.76
C ARG A 7 -73.03 2.80 12.47
N LEU A 8 -72.54 4.03 12.67
CA LEU A 8 -71.84 4.81 11.66
C LEU A 8 -70.63 4.00 11.17
N ALA A 9 -70.48 3.89 9.86
CA ALA A 9 -69.22 3.50 9.24
C ALA A 9 -68.29 4.72 9.22
N VAL A 10 -67.30 4.74 10.10
CA VAL A 10 -66.16 5.66 10.02
C VAL A 10 -65.15 5.03 9.06
N LEU A 11 -64.99 5.64 7.89
CA LEU A 11 -63.96 5.28 6.92
C LEU A 11 -62.62 5.81 7.44
N ALA A 12 -61.82 4.95 8.07
CA ALA A 12 -60.45 5.29 8.45
C ALA A 12 -59.53 5.10 7.24
N VAL A 13 -59.07 6.20 6.65
CA VAL A 13 -58.00 6.22 5.66
C VAL A 13 -56.69 5.97 6.41
N VAL A 14 -56.12 4.78 6.26
CA VAL A 14 -54.77 4.46 6.74
C VAL A 14 -53.79 5.00 5.72
N PHE A 15 -53.17 6.15 6.03
CA PHE A 15 -51.92 6.58 5.39
C PHE A 15 -50.80 5.72 5.97
N THR A 16 -50.37 4.69 5.25
CA THR A 16 -49.10 4.01 5.51
C THR A 16 -47.97 4.93 5.04
N ALA A 17 -47.33 5.62 5.99
CA ALA A 17 -46.03 6.22 5.76
C ALA A 17 -45.04 5.10 5.45
N ALA A 18 -44.63 4.99 4.20
CA ALA A 18 -43.51 4.14 3.81
C ALA A 18 -42.24 4.77 4.38
N THR A 19 -41.81 4.30 5.54
CA THR A 19 -40.48 4.59 6.07
C THR A 19 -39.48 3.93 5.13
N ALA A 20 -38.88 4.71 4.24
CA ALA A 20 -37.70 4.29 3.49
C ALA A 20 -36.59 4.02 4.52
N VAL A 21 -36.35 2.75 4.81
CA VAL A 21 -35.14 2.33 5.49
C VAL A 21 -34.02 2.56 4.48
N LEU A 22 -33.31 3.69 4.61
CA LEU A 22 -31.98 3.82 4.08
C LEU A 22 -31.13 2.76 4.79
N VAL A 23 -31.00 1.59 4.16
CA VAL A 23 -29.90 0.69 4.47
C VAL A 23 -28.66 1.45 4.04
N GLY A 24 -28.02 2.10 5.00
CA GLY A 24 -26.69 2.66 4.78
C GLY A 24 -25.81 1.53 4.31
N VAL A 25 -25.44 1.57 3.04
CA VAL A 25 -24.31 0.77 2.54
C VAL A 25 -23.14 1.22 3.42
N PRO A 26 -22.49 0.33 4.18
CA PRO A 26 -21.28 0.72 4.90
C PRO A 26 -20.30 1.21 3.85
N GLY A 27 -20.01 2.51 3.87
CA GLY A 27 -18.90 3.05 3.11
C GLY A 27 -17.65 2.34 3.60
N SER A 28 -16.97 1.66 2.69
CA SER A 28 -15.59 1.22 2.87
C SER A 28 -14.72 2.47 3.04
N GLY A 29 -14.63 2.94 4.29
CA GLY A 29 -13.52 3.80 4.69
C GLY A 29 -12.20 3.02 4.59
N PRO A 30 -11.06 3.70 4.54
CA PRO A 30 -9.77 3.04 4.63
C PRO A 30 -9.76 2.18 5.90
N ALA A 31 -9.46 0.89 5.75
CA ALA A 31 -9.35 -0.02 6.87
C ALA A 31 -8.21 0.46 7.77
N THR A 32 -8.53 0.95 8.97
CA THR A 32 -7.53 1.22 10.00
C THR A 32 -7.19 -0.09 10.68
N ALA A 33 -6.15 -0.78 10.19
CA ALA A 33 -5.52 -1.85 10.94
C ALA A 33 -4.85 -1.22 12.18
N ALA A 34 -5.55 -1.19 13.31
CA ALA A 34 -4.94 -0.87 14.59
C ALA A 34 -4.13 -2.10 15.06
N THR A 35 -2.97 -2.30 14.46
CA THR A 35 -2.16 -3.51 14.60
C THR A 35 -1.58 -3.59 16.01
N SER A 36 -1.82 -4.71 16.70
CA SER A 36 -1.39 -4.88 18.10
C SER A 36 0.09 -5.27 18.24
N ARG A 37 0.87 -5.28 17.15
CA ARG A 37 2.22 -5.86 17.11
C ARG A 37 3.24 -5.15 16.19
N ILE A 38 2.88 -4.06 15.52
CA ILE A 38 3.81 -3.37 14.62
C ILE A 38 4.76 -2.48 15.42
N GLN A 39 6.04 -2.61 15.09
CA GLN A 39 7.09 -1.74 15.59
C GLN A 39 7.68 -0.96 14.40
N CYS A 40 7.54 0.36 14.43
CA CYS A 40 8.16 1.20 13.40
C CYS A 40 9.51 1.68 13.87
N TYR A 41 10.48 1.53 12.96
CA TYR A 41 11.84 1.98 13.16
C TYR A 41 12.26 2.81 11.96
N TYR A 42 13.14 3.77 12.24
CA TYR A 42 13.96 4.34 11.19
C TYR A 42 15.13 3.40 10.94
N PHE A 43 15.24 2.90 9.72
CA PHE A 43 16.51 2.37 9.24
C PHE A 43 17.46 3.54 8.99
N ASP A 44 18.73 3.43 9.38
CA ASP A 44 19.73 4.50 9.26
C ASP A 44 20.93 4.02 8.42
N PHE A 45 21.10 4.62 7.25
CA PHE A 45 22.26 4.50 6.39
C PHE A 45 23.09 5.79 6.47
N ASP A 46 24.00 5.86 7.44
CA ASP A 46 24.94 6.97 7.65
C ASP A 46 24.27 8.37 7.61
N GLY A 47 23.13 8.49 8.28
CA GLY A 47 22.35 9.73 8.41
C GLY A 47 21.16 9.82 7.45
N VAL A 48 21.10 8.99 6.42
CA VAL A 48 19.89 8.86 5.59
C VAL A 48 18.97 7.84 6.23
N ARG A 49 17.72 8.23 6.52
CA ARG A 49 16.76 7.38 7.22
C ARG A 49 15.44 7.25 6.48
N PHE A 50 14.85 6.07 6.56
CA PHE A 50 13.49 5.80 6.09
C PHE A 50 12.82 4.81 7.06
N HIS A 51 11.50 4.72 7.00
CA HIS A 51 10.76 3.79 7.86
C HIS A 51 10.71 2.38 7.29
N ASN A 52 10.67 1.39 8.17
CA ASN A 52 10.46 -0.01 7.83
C ASN A 52 9.00 -0.35 7.40
N TYR A 53 8.09 0.62 7.45
CA TYR A 53 6.75 0.54 6.86
C TYR A 53 6.38 1.87 6.16
N ASP A 54 5.46 1.81 5.20
CA ASP A 54 4.73 2.99 4.73
C ASP A 54 3.45 3.25 5.56
N TYR A 55 2.83 4.41 5.35
CA TYR A 55 1.77 4.95 6.20
C TYR A 55 0.52 5.33 5.42
N LEU A 56 -0.63 5.17 6.08
CA LEU A 56 -1.94 5.61 5.61
C LEU A 56 -2.10 7.15 5.64
N GLY A 57 -1.16 7.86 6.25
CA GLY A 57 -1.16 9.32 6.37
C GLY A 57 0.20 9.88 6.75
N LYS A 58 0.38 11.20 6.61
CA LYS A 58 1.61 11.95 6.96
C LYS A 58 1.81 12.12 8.47
N VAL A 59 1.64 11.05 9.23
CA VAL A 59 1.79 11.01 10.69
C VAL A 59 2.57 9.76 11.06
N ASP A 60 3.67 9.95 11.79
CA ASP A 60 4.50 8.88 12.31
C ASP A 60 3.77 8.17 13.46
N ASN A 61 2.95 7.18 13.11
CA ASN A 61 2.11 6.41 14.01
C ASN A 61 2.03 4.95 13.58
N CYS A 62 2.62 4.05 14.36
CA CYS A 62 2.62 2.61 14.09
C CYS A 62 1.27 1.92 14.06
N LYS A 63 0.20 2.62 14.46
CA LYS A 63 -1.18 2.14 14.32
C LYS A 63 -1.83 2.54 13.00
N ALA A 64 -1.08 3.21 12.13
CA ALA A 64 -1.55 3.77 10.86
C ALA A 64 -0.53 3.51 9.73
N VAL A 65 0.14 2.36 9.79
CA VAL A 65 0.98 1.85 8.71
C VAL A 65 0.16 1.01 7.73
N ASP A 66 0.68 0.79 6.52
CA ASP A 66 0.08 -0.08 5.52
C ASP A 66 1.01 -1.27 5.19
N TRP A 67 2.12 -1.09 4.49
CA TRP A 67 2.99 -2.19 4.05
C TRP A 67 4.42 -2.08 4.55
N ALA A 68 5.05 -3.23 4.77
CA ALA A 68 6.47 -3.33 5.08
C ALA A 68 7.31 -2.84 3.89
N THR A 69 8.36 -2.07 4.20
CA THR A 69 9.42 -1.74 3.25
C THR A 69 10.24 -3.01 2.99
N SER A 70 10.31 -3.45 1.74
CA SER A 70 10.84 -4.77 1.37
C SER A 70 11.74 -4.74 0.13
N VAL A 71 11.89 -3.58 -0.52
CA VAL A 71 12.77 -3.45 -1.69
C VAL A 71 13.59 -2.17 -1.65
N MET A 72 14.82 -2.24 -2.17
CA MET A 72 15.66 -1.08 -2.46
C MET A 72 16.18 -1.16 -3.88
N PHE A 73 16.00 -0.09 -4.64
CA PHE A 73 16.70 0.12 -5.90
C PHE A 73 17.90 1.03 -5.63
N TYR A 74 19.09 0.68 -6.13
CA TYR A 74 20.33 1.41 -5.80
C TYR A 74 21.26 1.57 -7.01
N ASP A 75 22.42 2.24 -6.81
CA ASP A 75 23.41 2.68 -7.79
C ASP A 75 23.03 3.98 -8.51
N TRP A 76 22.17 3.91 -9.52
CA TRP A 76 21.67 5.08 -10.26
C TRP A 76 20.14 5.24 -10.13
N ALA A 77 19.61 4.97 -8.93
CA ALA A 77 18.17 4.96 -8.74
C ALA A 77 17.62 6.34 -8.35
N ASP A 78 16.70 6.84 -9.17
CA ASP A 78 15.70 7.85 -8.81
C ASP A 78 14.29 7.29 -9.10
N ILE A 79 13.26 7.94 -8.55
CA ILE A 79 11.86 7.48 -8.66
C ILE A 79 11.44 7.34 -10.13
N ASP A 80 11.74 8.33 -10.97
CA ASP A 80 11.35 8.33 -12.38
C ASP A 80 12.06 7.24 -13.16
N PHE A 81 13.36 7.04 -12.92
CA PHE A 81 14.15 5.99 -13.54
C PHE A 81 13.64 4.60 -13.16
N VAL A 82 13.36 4.37 -11.87
CA VAL A 82 12.82 3.08 -11.42
C VAL A 82 11.44 2.85 -12.00
N LYS A 83 10.54 3.84 -11.97
CA LYS A 83 9.21 3.75 -12.56
C LYS A 83 9.27 3.47 -14.06
N SER A 84 10.11 4.17 -14.81
CA SER A 84 10.31 3.94 -16.25
C SER A 84 10.88 2.55 -16.53
N THR A 85 11.76 2.07 -15.66
CA THR A 85 12.28 0.70 -15.74
C THR A 85 11.15 -0.32 -15.56
N LEU A 86 10.27 -0.12 -14.58
CA LEU A 86 9.10 -0.97 -14.37
C LEU A 86 8.11 -0.92 -15.55
N ASP A 87 7.96 0.23 -16.23
CA ASP A 87 7.15 0.30 -17.45
C ASP A 87 7.64 -0.68 -18.53
N ASN A 88 8.97 -0.86 -18.65
CA ASN A 88 9.56 -1.83 -19.58
C ASN A 88 9.25 -3.29 -19.20
N PHE A 89 8.82 -3.55 -17.97
CA PHE A 89 8.34 -4.85 -17.50
C PHE A 89 6.81 -4.97 -17.51
N GLY A 90 6.11 -4.01 -18.13
CA GLY A 90 4.66 -4.01 -18.28
C GLY A 90 3.90 -3.67 -17.01
N PHE A 91 4.53 -2.95 -16.06
CA PHE A 91 3.81 -2.35 -14.96
C PHE A 91 3.16 -1.03 -15.41
N GLU A 92 2.03 -0.69 -14.80
CA GLU A 92 1.21 0.49 -15.04
C GLU A 92 1.31 1.44 -13.84
N ASP A 93 1.07 2.74 -14.07
CA ASP A 93 1.01 3.74 -13.00
C ASP A 93 -0.07 3.42 -11.97
N SER A 94 0.29 3.53 -10.69
CA SER A 94 -0.65 3.50 -9.58
C SER A 94 -0.78 4.88 -8.95
N SER A 95 -1.80 5.61 -9.37
CA SER A 95 -2.13 6.96 -8.86
C SER A 95 -3.40 7.00 -7.99
N TRP A 96 -3.95 5.84 -7.65
CA TRP A 96 -5.30 5.73 -7.09
C TRP A 96 -5.35 5.75 -5.55
N GLN A 97 -4.21 5.65 -4.86
CA GLN A 97 -4.14 5.68 -3.40
C GLN A 97 -2.84 6.35 -2.94
N ASP A 98 -2.99 7.52 -2.31
CA ASP A 98 -1.88 8.23 -1.69
C ASP A 98 -1.45 7.50 -0.43
N MET A 99 -0.21 7.03 -0.41
CA MET A 99 0.41 6.30 0.68
C MET A 99 1.78 6.90 0.90
N TYR A 100 2.21 6.92 2.16
CA TYR A 100 3.20 7.88 2.59
C TYR A 100 4.40 7.21 3.24
N MET A 101 5.60 7.64 2.89
CA MET A 101 6.80 7.28 3.65
C MET A 101 7.49 8.52 4.18
N SER A 102 7.85 8.50 5.47
CA SER A 102 8.72 9.52 6.01
C SER A 102 10.17 9.16 5.75
N VAL A 103 10.83 10.00 4.96
CA VAL A 103 12.25 9.91 4.63
C VAL A 103 13.00 11.09 5.26
N ARG A 104 14.22 10.87 5.73
CA ARG A 104 15.10 11.89 6.30
C ARG A 104 16.44 11.83 5.58
N THR A 105 16.87 12.94 5.01
CA THR A 105 18.22 13.05 4.46
C THR A 105 19.21 13.39 5.57
N ALA A 106 20.50 13.08 5.39
CA ALA A 106 21.55 13.30 6.40
C ALA A 106 21.61 14.73 6.96
N ASN A 107 21.20 15.72 6.16
CA ASN A 107 21.22 17.14 6.53
C ASN A 107 19.82 17.78 6.58
N GLY A 108 18.75 16.97 6.49
CA GLY A 108 17.38 17.44 6.34
C GLY A 108 16.45 17.03 7.48
N GLY A 109 15.29 17.70 7.54
CA GLY A 109 14.16 17.23 8.35
C GLY A 109 13.46 16.04 7.71
N ALA A 110 12.51 15.45 8.45
CA ALA A 110 11.61 14.46 7.89
C ALA A 110 10.73 15.09 6.79
N VAL A 111 10.76 14.47 5.61
CA VAL A 111 9.86 14.76 4.50
C VAL A 111 8.96 13.55 4.28
N TRP A 112 7.74 13.81 3.83
CA TRP A 112 6.78 12.77 3.48
C TRP A 112 6.69 12.69 1.97
N ASP A 113 6.92 11.52 1.44
CA ASP A 113 6.70 11.20 0.04
C ASP A 113 5.30 10.63 -0.18
N ASP A 114 4.72 10.90 -1.35
CA ASP A 114 3.43 10.42 -1.86
C ASP A 114 3.44 10.12 -3.36
N ASP A 115 4.61 9.91 -3.95
CA ASP A 115 4.79 9.66 -5.39
C ASP A 115 4.12 8.36 -5.91
N GLY A 116 3.55 7.55 -5.03
CA GLY A 116 2.79 6.36 -5.39
C GLY A 116 3.68 5.23 -5.89
N GLY A 117 3.26 4.56 -6.95
CA GLY A 117 3.87 3.30 -7.33
C GLY A 117 3.51 2.78 -8.70
N LYS A 118 3.79 1.49 -8.91
CA LYS A 118 3.53 0.73 -10.12
C LYS A 118 2.77 -0.55 -9.79
N LYS A 119 1.84 -0.95 -10.66
CA LYS A 119 1.05 -2.19 -10.53
C LYS A 119 1.11 -3.01 -11.81
N GLU A 120 0.95 -4.33 -11.75
CA GLU A 120 0.83 -5.13 -13.00
C GLU A 120 -0.47 -4.83 -13.75
N ILE A 121 -1.50 -4.44 -13.00
CA ILE A 121 -2.84 -4.09 -13.47
C ILE A 121 -3.27 -2.92 -12.60
N ALA A 122 -3.46 -1.72 -13.18
CA ALA A 122 -3.80 -0.53 -12.40
C ALA A 122 -5.09 -0.69 -11.58
N CYS A 123 -6.00 -1.54 -12.05
CA CYS A 123 -7.28 -1.81 -11.41
C CYS A 123 -7.67 -3.28 -11.66
N PRO A 124 -7.33 -4.22 -10.76
CA PRO A 124 -7.72 -5.62 -10.89
C PRO A 124 -9.24 -5.79 -10.69
N ALA A 125 -9.90 -6.41 -11.68
CA ALA A 125 -11.31 -6.81 -11.62
C ALA A 125 -11.54 -8.04 -10.72
N VAL A 126 -12.78 -8.52 -10.64
CA VAL A 126 -13.14 -9.67 -9.79
C VAL A 126 -12.33 -10.91 -10.15
N GLY A 127 -11.73 -11.52 -9.13
CA GLY A 127 -10.92 -12.73 -9.28
C GLY A 127 -9.56 -12.48 -9.95
N LEU A 128 -9.18 -11.21 -10.12
CA LEU A 128 -7.85 -10.81 -10.53
C LEU A 128 -7.07 -10.28 -9.34
N GLU A 129 -5.77 -10.56 -9.39
CA GLU A 129 -4.78 -10.12 -8.43
C GLU A 129 -3.69 -9.37 -9.19
N THR A 130 -3.07 -8.40 -8.54
CA THR A 130 -1.96 -7.64 -9.09
C THR A 130 -0.91 -7.40 -8.01
N ARG A 131 0.35 -7.37 -8.40
CA ARG A 131 1.42 -6.94 -7.50
C ARG A 131 1.58 -5.44 -7.61
N HIS A 132 1.68 -4.79 -6.46
CA HIS A 132 1.83 -3.37 -6.29
C HIS A 132 3.15 -3.06 -5.60
N TYR A 133 3.87 -2.10 -6.16
CA TYR A 133 5.16 -1.62 -5.70
C TYR A 133 5.05 -0.13 -5.51
N ARG A 134 5.13 0.34 -4.27
CA ARG A 134 5.20 1.77 -3.98
C ARG A 134 6.66 2.14 -3.78
N ILE A 135 7.06 3.28 -4.31
CA ILE A 135 8.47 3.68 -4.41
C ILE A 135 8.61 5.04 -3.78
N TYR A 136 9.58 5.16 -2.89
CA TYR A 136 9.72 6.28 -1.99
C TYR A 136 11.10 6.93 -2.00
N ALA A 137 11.12 8.26 -2.05
CA ALA A 137 12.29 9.12 -1.93
C ALA A 137 11.89 10.55 -1.51
N PRO A 138 12.83 11.42 -1.10
CA PRO A 138 12.52 12.83 -0.86
C PRO A 138 11.98 13.53 -2.12
N PRO A 139 10.77 14.13 -2.13
CA PRO A 139 10.16 14.72 -3.33
C PRO A 139 10.92 15.90 -3.96
N SER A 140 11.94 16.42 -3.26
CA SER A 140 12.78 17.49 -3.78
C SER A 140 13.90 17.00 -4.68
N THR A 141 14.24 15.71 -4.57
CA THR A 141 15.38 15.09 -5.26
C THR A 141 15.00 13.83 -6.00
N ASP A 142 13.92 13.15 -5.63
CA ASP A 142 13.46 11.87 -6.18
C ASP A 142 14.45 10.72 -6.00
N TYR A 143 15.48 10.92 -5.16
CA TYR A 143 16.44 9.92 -4.74
C TYR A 143 17.02 10.24 -3.36
N MET A 144 17.57 9.21 -2.73
CA MET A 144 18.51 9.30 -1.62
C MET A 144 19.94 8.99 -2.10
N TYR A 145 20.96 9.35 -1.32
CA TYR A 145 22.35 9.06 -1.67
C TYR A 145 23.13 8.49 -0.49
N HIS A 146 23.90 7.43 -0.74
CA HIS A 146 24.84 6.86 0.22
C HIS A 146 26.15 6.47 -0.48
N PRO A 147 27.34 6.78 0.10
CA PRO A 147 28.62 6.58 -0.60
C PRO A 147 28.89 5.15 -1.09
N ASN A 148 28.37 4.13 -0.40
CA ASN A 148 28.55 2.73 -0.78
C ASN A 148 27.43 2.16 -1.66
N LEU A 149 26.30 2.87 -1.77
CA LEU A 149 25.12 2.41 -2.54
C LEU A 149 24.87 3.25 -3.79
N GLY A 150 25.47 4.44 -3.91
CA GLY A 150 25.11 5.40 -4.95
C GLY A 150 23.78 6.09 -4.63
N PHE A 151 23.02 6.40 -5.69
CA PHE A 151 21.65 6.87 -5.59
C PHE A 151 20.71 5.70 -5.35
N PHE A 152 19.79 5.85 -4.40
CA PHE A 152 18.87 4.79 -4.04
C PHE A 152 17.47 5.31 -3.71
N VAL A 153 16.48 4.46 -3.92
CA VAL A 153 15.08 4.62 -3.50
C VAL A 153 14.63 3.33 -2.82
N VAL A 154 13.65 3.43 -1.93
CA VAL A 154 13.11 2.27 -1.20
C VAL A 154 11.66 2.06 -1.57
N GLY A 155 11.12 0.88 -1.33
CA GLY A 155 9.75 0.60 -1.65
C GLY A 155 9.10 -0.44 -0.75
N SER A 156 7.78 -0.39 -0.71
CA SER A 156 6.94 -1.44 -0.15
C SER A 156 6.34 -2.27 -1.29
N THR A 157 6.16 -3.56 -1.04
CA THR A 157 5.55 -4.50 -1.98
C THR A 157 4.34 -5.17 -1.36
N HIS A 158 3.31 -5.42 -2.15
CA HIS A 158 2.12 -6.16 -1.73
C HIS A 158 1.30 -6.63 -2.93
N TRP A 159 0.27 -7.41 -2.63
CA TRP A 159 -0.72 -7.83 -3.60
C TRP A 159 -2.02 -7.12 -3.36
N ASP A 160 -2.65 -6.71 -4.44
CA ASP A 160 -3.98 -6.14 -4.45
C ASP A 160 -4.92 -7.03 -5.24
N ALA A 161 -6.16 -7.17 -4.79
CA ALA A 161 -7.20 -7.91 -5.48
C ALA A 161 -8.55 -7.21 -5.39
N ASN A 162 -9.35 -7.38 -6.44
CA ASN A 162 -10.73 -6.87 -6.53
C ASN A 162 -10.85 -5.35 -6.32
N GLU A 163 -9.83 -4.57 -6.68
CA GLU A 163 -9.82 -3.12 -6.39
C GLU A 163 -10.69 -2.29 -7.32
N CYS A 164 -11.13 -2.84 -8.45
CA CYS A 164 -12.03 -2.12 -9.33
C CYS A 164 -13.43 -1.94 -8.72
N PRO A 165 -13.97 -0.70 -8.73
CA PRO A 165 -15.36 -0.47 -8.38
C PRO A 165 -16.32 -1.37 -9.18
N PRO A 166 -17.44 -1.81 -8.57
CA PRO A 166 -18.04 -1.32 -7.33
C PRO A 166 -17.66 -2.13 -6.06
N ILE A 167 -16.56 -2.88 -6.06
CA ILE A 167 -16.30 -3.95 -5.08
C ILE A 167 -15.23 -3.52 -4.05
N GLY A 168 -15.22 -4.19 -2.90
CA GLY A 168 -14.23 -4.00 -1.84
C GLY A 168 -12.86 -4.58 -2.20
N LYS A 169 -11.82 -4.00 -1.60
CA LYS A 169 -10.43 -4.35 -1.84
C LYS A 169 -10.01 -5.51 -0.93
N HIS A 170 -9.12 -6.35 -1.42
CA HIS A 170 -8.40 -7.32 -0.61
C HIS A 170 -6.92 -7.14 -0.86
N HIS A 171 -6.14 -7.22 0.21
CA HIS A 171 -4.71 -7.03 0.14
C HIS A 171 -3.96 -8.23 0.73
N TYR A 172 -2.91 -8.69 0.03
CA TYR A 172 -2.08 -9.80 0.45
C TYR A 172 -0.61 -9.42 0.62
N GLY A 173 0.10 -10.26 1.38
CA GLY A 173 1.40 -9.98 1.97
C GLY A 173 2.52 -9.59 0.99
N SER A 174 3.63 -9.12 1.58
CA SER A 174 4.72 -8.46 0.87
C SER A 174 5.70 -9.42 0.19
N GLU A 175 5.90 -10.61 0.76
CA GLU A 175 6.92 -11.59 0.35
C GLU A 175 6.83 -12.02 -1.11
N GLU A 176 5.66 -12.50 -1.54
CA GLU A 176 5.53 -13.03 -2.90
C GLU A 176 5.60 -11.90 -3.94
N ALA A 177 5.17 -10.68 -3.59
CA ALA A 177 5.31 -9.52 -4.47
C ALA A 177 6.78 -9.12 -4.63
N GLU A 178 7.54 -9.07 -3.54
CA GLU A 178 8.98 -8.81 -3.57
C GLU A 178 9.72 -9.83 -4.43
N GLN A 179 9.44 -11.13 -4.23
CA GLN A 179 10.05 -12.18 -5.04
C GLN A 179 9.68 -12.06 -6.52
N THR A 180 8.45 -11.63 -6.83
CA THR A 180 7.99 -11.43 -8.21
C THR A 180 8.81 -10.34 -8.90
N ILE A 181 8.99 -9.16 -8.28
CA ILE A 181 9.81 -8.11 -8.89
C ILE A 181 11.28 -8.50 -8.95
N ALA A 182 11.82 -9.14 -7.91
CA ALA A 182 13.19 -9.65 -7.89
C ALA A 182 13.45 -10.60 -9.06
N ASN A 183 12.50 -11.50 -9.35
CA ASN A 183 12.59 -12.44 -10.47
C ASN A 183 12.49 -11.74 -11.83
N ARG A 184 11.57 -10.77 -11.99
CA ARG A 184 11.43 -10.00 -13.23
C ARG A 184 12.68 -9.20 -13.55
N MET A 185 13.20 -8.48 -12.56
CA MET A 185 14.41 -7.66 -12.70
C MET A 185 15.63 -8.53 -13.00
N ALA A 186 15.81 -9.65 -12.30
CA ALA A 186 16.88 -10.59 -12.58
C ALA A 186 16.79 -11.17 -14.00
N ASN A 187 15.59 -11.55 -14.46
CA ASN A 187 15.37 -12.03 -15.82
C ASN A 187 15.60 -10.95 -16.88
N GLY A 188 15.41 -9.67 -16.53
CA GLY A 188 15.77 -8.53 -17.35
C GLY A 188 17.26 -8.18 -17.35
N GLY A 189 18.10 -8.95 -16.65
CA GLY A 189 19.55 -8.77 -16.60
C GLY A 189 20.05 -7.81 -15.51
N TYR A 190 19.18 -7.35 -14.61
CA TYR A 190 19.57 -6.53 -13.47
C TYR A 190 20.23 -7.39 -12.38
N PHE A 191 21.17 -6.79 -11.64
CA PHE A 191 21.76 -7.46 -10.48
C PHE A 191 20.80 -7.39 -9.29
N VAL A 192 20.45 -8.55 -8.73
CA VAL A 192 19.46 -8.69 -7.66
C VAL A 192 20.06 -9.47 -6.50
N SER A 193 20.10 -8.86 -5.33
CA SER A 193 20.48 -9.49 -4.06
C SER A 193 19.22 -9.63 -3.20
N ARG A 194 18.65 -10.85 -3.17
CA ARG A 194 17.46 -11.16 -2.38
C ARG A 194 17.82 -11.26 -0.90
N GLU A 195 16.87 -10.90 -0.03
CA GLU A 195 17.01 -11.07 1.43
C GLU A 195 18.29 -10.42 1.97
N TRP A 196 18.64 -9.24 1.45
CA TRP A 196 19.97 -8.66 1.65
C TRP A 196 20.14 -7.96 3.00
N ALA A 197 19.14 -7.17 3.39
CA ALA A 197 19.19 -6.36 4.60
C ALA A 197 17.95 -6.62 5.46
N ASP A 198 18.16 -6.85 6.75
CA ASP A 198 17.10 -6.96 7.75
C ASP A 198 16.60 -5.55 8.12
N TYR A 199 15.33 -5.27 7.86
CA TYR A 199 14.65 -4.01 8.16
C TYR A 199 13.79 -4.08 9.43
N ASP A 200 13.90 -5.15 10.21
CA ASP A 200 13.19 -5.33 11.50
C ASP A 200 11.67 -5.13 11.35
N ASN A 201 11.11 -5.69 10.28
CA ASN A 201 9.69 -5.66 9.94
C ASN A 201 9.16 -7.06 9.61
N TRP A 202 9.69 -8.09 10.28
CA TRP A 202 9.18 -9.44 10.16
C TRP A 202 7.72 -9.51 10.62
N GLU A 203 6.86 -10.08 9.77
CA GLU A 203 5.45 -10.28 10.02
C GLU A 203 5.07 -11.73 9.72
N PRO A 204 4.53 -12.48 10.70
CA PRO A 204 3.98 -13.79 10.40
C PRO A 204 2.76 -13.63 9.51
N TYR A 205 2.42 -14.68 8.76
CA TYR A 205 1.12 -14.75 8.09
C TYR A 205 -0.02 -14.49 9.10
N ARG A 206 -0.69 -13.35 8.97
CA ARG A 206 -1.87 -12.97 9.79
C ARG A 206 -2.83 -12.12 8.97
N VAL A 207 -4.12 -12.36 9.15
CA VAL A 207 -5.18 -11.62 8.46
C VAL A 207 -5.84 -10.66 9.46
N GLU A 208 -5.91 -9.38 9.09
CA GLU A 208 -6.57 -8.31 9.85
C GLU A 208 -7.51 -7.52 8.94
N GLY A 209 -8.79 -7.88 8.95
CA GLY A 209 -9.77 -7.28 8.05
C GLY A 209 -9.54 -7.74 6.61
N ASP A 210 -9.33 -6.79 5.71
CA ASP A 210 -8.98 -7.00 4.30
C ASP A 210 -7.46 -7.03 4.04
N HIS A 211 -6.66 -6.89 5.09
CA HIS A 211 -5.20 -6.83 5.02
C HIS A 211 -4.58 -8.14 5.51
N THR A 212 -3.76 -8.78 4.67
CA THR A 212 -2.94 -9.93 5.07
C THR A 212 -1.49 -9.50 5.21
N TRP A 213 -0.96 -9.65 6.41
CA TRP A 213 0.44 -9.39 6.72
C TRP A 213 1.25 -10.67 6.50
N GLU A 214 2.37 -10.53 5.81
CA GLU A 214 3.39 -11.57 5.65
C GLU A 214 4.66 -10.88 5.13
N ASN A 215 5.73 -10.93 5.92
CA ASN A 215 7.04 -10.33 5.58
C ASN A 215 8.15 -11.07 6.33
N SER A 216 9.26 -11.38 5.68
CA SER A 216 10.42 -12.10 6.22
C SER A 216 11.29 -11.22 7.10
N GLY A 217 11.08 -9.91 7.05
CA GLY A 217 11.91 -8.92 7.71
C GLY A 217 13.08 -8.45 6.86
N TYR A 218 13.38 -9.12 5.73
CA TYR A 218 14.48 -8.75 4.87
C TYR A 218 14.00 -8.01 3.62
N ALA A 219 14.89 -7.19 3.06
CA ALA A 219 14.64 -6.46 1.82
C ALA A 219 15.54 -6.94 0.68
N THR A 220 14.98 -7.01 -0.52
CA THR A 220 15.69 -7.27 -1.77
C THR A 220 16.31 -6.00 -2.33
N TYR A 221 17.58 -6.09 -2.72
CA TYR A 221 18.34 -5.01 -3.33
C TYR A 221 18.46 -5.24 -4.84
N ILE A 222 18.14 -4.23 -5.63
CA ILE A 222 18.12 -4.27 -7.10
C ILE A 222 18.99 -3.15 -7.63
N ALA A 223 20.12 -3.49 -8.27
CA ALA A 223 21.01 -2.50 -8.83
C ALA A 223 20.39 -1.90 -10.11
N THR A 224 20.39 -0.59 -10.22
CA THR A 224 19.95 0.18 -11.38
C THR A 224 21.18 0.80 -12.05
N PRO A 225 21.74 0.15 -13.10
CA PRO A 225 22.97 0.63 -13.71
C PRO A 225 22.71 1.93 -14.48
N TYR A 226 23.77 2.72 -14.66
CA TYR A 226 23.75 3.98 -15.40
C TYR A 226 23.04 3.84 -16.77
N PRO A 227 22.04 4.68 -17.08
CA PRO A 227 21.47 4.76 -18.42
C PRO A 227 22.50 5.39 -19.37
N GLY A 228 23.10 4.55 -20.22
CA GLY A 228 24.08 4.97 -21.24
C GLY A 228 23.56 6.02 -22.22
#